data_AF-A0A962ZEZ3-F1
#
_entry.id   AF-A0A962ZEZ3-F1
#
_cell.length_a   1.000
_cell.length_b   1.000
_cell.length_c   1.000
_cell.angle_alpha   90.00
_cell.angle_beta   90.00
_cell.angle_gamma   90.00
#
_symmetry.space_group_name_H-M   'P 1'
#
loop_
_entity.id
_entity.type
_entity.pdbx_description
1 polymer ?
#
loop_
_entity_poly.entity_id
_entity_poly.type
_entity_poly.pdbx_seq_one_letter_code
_entity_poly.pdbx_strand_id
1 'polypeptide(L)'
;MISLAEPTAGFSALARQYKRLVRELLDKLSLQAESVQLSPTSNAFRAGMQPGKTYLVKGGMLTMQCQNRKLLTWDEGDLILPDAAPDAPDTMQYSSENAVLLAGYDTLDLVRAALSNDDTARLWTRLLMTQQGIMLRLLAAQADEETQTTPGFAYYMPGDIIIRQGDPADYVFSLFEGSADVMVDDVVVGEVNEGEVLGALAVLTHAPRSATVRAKTRCSVVKVPKDQFKHLIRTNPTMIHGLLTDMANQIKKLNTQIVELSG
;
A
#
# COMPACT_ATOMS: atom_id res chain seq x y z
N MET A 1 -17.06 -9.66 11.94
CA MET A 1 -15.81 -9.23 11.27
C MET A 1 -16.01 -7.82 10.73
N ILE A 2 -15.15 -6.90 11.13
CA ILE A 2 -15.22 -5.48 10.83
C ILE A 2 -14.00 -5.09 10.00
N SER A 3 -14.23 -4.51 8.83
CA SER A 3 -13.21 -3.91 7.96
C SER A 3 -12.87 -2.51 8.45
N LEU A 4 -11.58 -2.14 8.39
CA LEU A 4 -11.13 -0.75 8.58
C LEU A 4 -11.18 0.09 7.30
N ALA A 5 -11.37 -0.54 6.13
CA ALA A 5 -11.73 0.15 4.88
C ALA A 5 -13.24 0.33 4.78
N GLU A 6 -13.71 1.41 4.13
CA GLU A 6 -15.14 1.72 3.96
C GLU A 6 -15.91 0.46 3.51
N PRO A 7 -16.85 -0.03 4.34
CA PRO A 7 -17.50 -1.30 4.07
C PRO A 7 -18.43 -1.14 2.87
N THR A 8 -18.02 -1.67 1.73
CA THR A 8 -18.93 -1.83 0.59
C THR A 8 -20.13 -2.71 1.00
N ALA A 9 -21.32 -2.47 0.41
CA ALA A 9 -22.52 -3.25 0.73
C ALA A 9 -22.30 -4.78 0.58
N GLY A 10 -21.44 -5.19 -0.36
CA GLY A 10 -21.03 -6.57 -0.57
C GLY A 10 -20.20 -7.16 0.58
N PHE A 11 -19.34 -6.38 1.22
CA PHE A 11 -18.57 -6.81 2.38
C PHE A 11 -19.49 -7.14 3.55
N SER A 12 -20.42 -6.24 3.90
CA SER A 12 -21.34 -6.44 5.02
C SER A 12 -22.25 -7.65 4.81
N ALA A 13 -22.67 -7.94 3.58
CA ALA A 13 -23.45 -9.12 3.26
C ALA A 13 -22.67 -10.42 3.50
N LEU A 14 -21.41 -10.48 3.05
CA LEU A 14 -20.54 -11.64 3.27
C LEU A 14 -20.18 -11.82 4.74
N ALA A 15 -19.93 -10.73 5.48
CA ALA A 15 -19.65 -10.81 6.92
C ALA A 15 -20.85 -11.39 7.71
N ARG A 16 -22.09 -11.01 7.36
CA ARG A 16 -23.29 -11.62 7.95
C ARG A 16 -23.45 -13.09 7.58
N GLN A 17 -23.23 -13.43 6.31
CA GLN A 17 -23.27 -14.83 5.85
C GLN A 17 -22.21 -15.68 6.56
N TYR A 18 -21.01 -15.14 6.75
CA TYR A 18 -19.91 -15.78 7.45
C TYR A 18 -20.30 -16.15 8.88
N LYS A 19 -20.78 -15.19 9.69
CA LYS A 19 -21.22 -15.47 11.07
C LYS A 19 -22.34 -16.50 11.15
N ARG A 20 -23.28 -16.48 10.20
CA ARG A 20 -24.33 -17.48 10.13
C ARG A 20 -23.76 -18.89 9.88
N LEU A 21 -22.82 -19.02 8.93
CA LEU A 21 -22.18 -20.30 8.61
C LEU A 21 -21.33 -20.81 9.78
N VAL A 22 -20.63 -19.94 10.51
CA VAL A 22 -19.89 -20.32 11.73
C VAL A 22 -20.83 -20.96 12.74
N ARG A 23 -21.97 -20.30 13.03
CA ARG A 23 -22.96 -20.81 13.98
C ARG A 23 -23.54 -22.15 13.52
N GLU A 24 -24.05 -22.22 12.29
CA GLU A 24 -24.64 -23.45 11.73
C GLU A 24 -23.66 -24.62 11.73
N LEU A 25 -22.38 -24.36 11.44
CA LEU A 25 -21.33 -25.37 11.50
C LEU A 25 -21.13 -25.82 12.95
N LEU A 26 -20.80 -24.92 13.87
CA LEU A 26 -20.47 -25.28 15.25
C LEU A 26 -21.63 -25.94 16.00
N ASP A 27 -22.88 -25.58 15.72
CA ASP A 27 -24.06 -26.24 16.28
C ASP A 27 -24.18 -27.72 15.88
N LYS A 28 -23.57 -28.11 14.76
CA LYS A 28 -23.52 -29.49 14.27
C LYS A 28 -22.25 -30.24 14.69
N LEU A 29 -21.27 -29.56 15.27
CA LEU A 29 -20.03 -30.18 15.73
C LEU A 29 -20.12 -30.49 17.23
N SER A 30 -19.98 -31.77 17.58
CA SER A 30 -19.86 -32.21 18.97
C SER A 30 -18.42 -32.04 19.48
N LEU A 31 -17.92 -30.80 19.51
CA LEU A 31 -16.58 -30.47 20.00
C LEU A 31 -16.65 -29.74 21.34
N GLN A 32 -15.74 -30.10 22.24
CA GLN A 32 -15.55 -29.34 23.48
C GLN A 32 -14.61 -28.17 23.23
N ALA A 33 -15.06 -26.97 23.59
CA ALA A 33 -14.26 -25.77 23.53
C ALA A 33 -13.58 -25.49 24.87
N GLU A 34 -12.34 -25.06 24.84
CA GLU A 34 -11.64 -24.51 25.99
C GLU A 34 -11.96 -23.02 26.12
N SER A 35 -12.40 -22.58 27.29
CA SER A 35 -12.62 -21.16 27.56
C SER A 35 -11.30 -20.44 27.77
N VAL A 36 -11.00 -19.45 26.93
CA VAL A 36 -9.79 -18.63 27.02
C VAL A 36 -10.20 -17.18 27.23
N GLN A 37 -9.79 -16.60 28.37
CA GLN A 37 -10.03 -15.20 28.67
C GLN A 37 -8.73 -14.42 28.52
N LEU A 38 -8.75 -13.43 27.64
CA LEU A 38 -7.63 -12.53 27.41
C LEU A 38 -7.88 -11.21 28.13
N SER A 39 -6.92 -10.77 28.94
CA SER A 39 -6.82 -9.37 29.37
C SER A 39 -6.40 -8.49 28.18
N PRO A 40 -6.61 -7.15 28.25
CA PRO A 40 -6.06 -6.22 27.25
C PRO A 40 -4.57 -6.52 26.99
N THR A 41 -4.22 -6.69 25.72
CA THR A 41 -2.89 -7.20 25.34
C THR A 41 -2.49 -6.71 23.95
N SER A 42 -1.19 -6.44 23.78
CA SER A 42 -0.58 -6.19 22.49
C SER A 42 -0.22 -7.47 21.73
N ASN A 43 -0.25 -8.63 22.40
CA ASN A 43 0.02 -9.93 21.79
C ASN A 43 -0.83 -11.02 22.45
N ALA A 44 -1.83 -11.51 21.73
CA ALA A 44 -2.78 -12.50 22.22
C ALA A 44 -2.15 -13.89 22.44
N PHE A 45 -1.12 -14.27 21.68
CA PHE A 45 -0.38 -15.52 21.91
C PHE A 45 0.40 -15.49 23.23
N ARG A 46 0.92 -14.32 23.62
CA ARG A 46 1.53 -14.14 24.96
C ARG A 46 0.50 -14.04 26.09
N ALA A 47 -0.78 -13.86 25.76
CA ALA A 47 -1.85 -13.65 26.72
C ALA A 47 -2.82 -14.85 26.85
N GLY A 48 -2.60 -15.94 26.12
CA GLY A 48 -3.38 -17.18 26.26
C GLY A 48 -3.75 -17.88 24.96
N MET A 49 -3.63 -17.23 23.80
CA MET A 49 -3.75 -17.93 22.52
C MET A 49 -2.56 -18.88 22.30
N GLN A 50 -2.80 -19.98 21.61
CA GLN A 50 -1.84 -21.04 21.35
C GLN A 50 -1.79 -21.32 19.84
N PRO A 51 -0.60 -21.62 19.29
CA PRO A 51 -0.49 -22.08 17.91
C PRO A 51 -1.28 -23.38 17.71
N GLY A 52 -1.82 -23.57 16.51
CA GLY A 52 -2.60 -24.78 16.19
C GLY A 52 -4.00 -24.82 16.80
N LYS A 53 -4.45 -23.76 17.48
CA LYS A 53 -5.85 -23.61 17.93
C LYS A 53 -6.63 -22.63 17.05
N THR A 54 -7.90 -22.94 16.86
CA THR A 54 -8.90 -22.07 16.22
C THR A 54 -9.80 -21.49 17.31
N TYR A 55 -10.16 -20.21 17.20
CA TYR A 55 -10.87 -19.50 18.26
C TYR A 55 -12.19 -18.91 17.77
N LEU A 56 -13.29 -19.18 18.48
CA LEU A 56 -14.54 -18.44 18.31
C LEU A 56 -14.57 -17.28 19.30
N VAL A 57 -14.87 -16.07 18.83
CA VAL A 57 -15.08 -14.92 19.71
C VAL A 57 -16.45 -15.04 20.39
N LYS A 58 -16.44 -15.19 21.71
CA LYS A 58 -17.64 -15.27 22.56
C LYS A 58 -18.02 -13.93 23.19
N GLY A 59 -17.08 -12.98 23.24
CA GLY A 59 -17.31 -11.62 23.71
C GLY A 59 -16.06 -10.74 23.58
N GLY A 60 -16.26 -9.45 23.37
CA GLY A 60 -15.18 -8.50 23.10
C GLY A 60 -14.76 -8.47 21.62
N MET A 61 -13.61 -7.86 21.35
CA MET A 61 -13.07 -7.68 20.01
C MET A 61 -11.58 -8.01 19.97
N LEU A 62 -11.14 -8.73 18.94
CA LEU A 62 -9.72 -9.02 18.70
C LEU A 62 -9.30 -8.42 17.37
N THR A 63 -8.17 -7.72 17.34
CA THR A 63 -7.66 -7.05 16.14
C THR A 63 -6.41 -7.76 15.62
N MET A 64 -6.34 -7.97 14.32
CA MET A 64 -5.13 -8.40 13.61
C MET A 64 -4.37 -7.20 13.06
N GLN A 65 -3.06 -7.22 13.24
CA GLN A 65 -2.13 -6.27 12.65
C GLN A 65 -0.96 -6.98 11.99
N CYS A 66 -0.50 -6.45 10.86
CA CYS A 66 0.72 -6.86 10.18
C CYS A 66 1.59 -5.63 9.96
N GLN A 67 2.89 -5.69 10.28
CA GLN A 67 3.83 -4.57 10.12
C GLN A 67 3.28 -3.24 10.70
N ASN A 68 2.67 -3.31 11.89
CA ASN A 68 2.05 -2.17 12.60
C ASN A 68 0.81 -1.53 11.91
N ARG A 69 0.28 -2.16 10.86
CA ARG A 69 -0.98 -1.78 10.20
C ARG A 69 -2.11 -2.68 10.68
N LYS A 70 -3.15 -2.10 11.27
CA LYS A 70 -4.39 -2.84 11.62
C LYS A 70 -5.10 -3.25 10.33
N LEU A 71 -5.40 -4.54 10.20
CA LEU A 71 -6.02 -5.11 8.99
C LEU A 71 -7.50 -5.43 9.20
N LEU A 72 -7.81 -6.08 10.32
CA LEU A 72 -9.12 -6.67 10.56
C LEU A 72 -9.42 -6.74 12.04
N THR A 73 -10.69 -6.55 12.40
CA THR A 73 -11.17 -6.80 13.77
C THR A 73 -12.27 -7.86 13.74
N TRP A 74 -12.13 -8.87 14.58
CA TRP A 74 -13.17 -9.86 14.85
C TRP A 74 -13.96 -9.48 16.08
N ASP A 75 -15.25 -9.75 16.02
CA ASP A 75 -16.21 -9.53 17.09
C ASP A 75 -17.02 -10.81 17.31
N GLU A 76 -17.97 -10.76 18.25
CA GLU A 76 -18.73 -11.93 18.68
C GLU A 76 -19.33 -12.72 17.49
N GLY A 77 -19.12 -14.04 17.52
CA GLY A 77 -19.60 -14.97 16.51
C GLY A 77 -18.64 -15.19 15.33
N ASP A 78 -17.49 -14.51 15.30
CA ASP A 78 -16.47 -14.78 14.31
C ASP A 78 -15.53 -15.92 14.72
N LEU A 79 -15.12 -16.73 13.74
CA LEU A 79 -14.09 -17.74 13.88
C LEU A 79 -12.73 -17.17 13.43
N ILE A 80 -11.73 -17.31 14.28
CA ILE A 80 -10.36 -16.88 14.04
C ILE A 80 -9.55 -18.14 13.77
N LEU A 81 -8.94 -18.19 12.59
CA LEU A 81 -7.98 -19.21 12.17
C LEU A 81 -6.60 -18.54 12.20
N PRO A 82 -5.88 -18.60 13.34
CA PRO A 82 -4.61 -17.90 13.47
C PRO A 82 -3.57 -18.49 12.52
N ASP A 83 -2.64 -17.64 12.11
CA ASP A 83 -1.48 -18.06 11.33
C ASP A 83 -0.66 -19.11 12.10
N ALA A 84 -0.18 -20.12 11.39
CA ALA A 84 0.47 -21.30 11.96
C ALA A 84 1.95 -21.07 12.31
N ALA A 85 2.53 -19.92 11.97
CA ALA A 85 3.94 -19.62 12.16
C ALA A 85 4.17 -18.33 12.97
N PRO A 86 3.79 -18.26 14.26
CA PRO A 86 3.89 -17.03 15.07
C PRO A 86 5.31 -16.47 15.19
N ASP A 87 6.34 -17.30 15.00
CA ASP A 87 7.76 -16.96 15.15
C ASP A 87 8.45 -16.57 13.84
N ALA A 88 7.75 -16.59 12.71
CA ALA A 88 8.30 -16.11 11.44
C ALA A 88 8.49 -14.57 11.45
N PRO A 89 9.39 -14.01 10.63
CA PRO A 89 9.41 -12.57 10.37
C PRO A 89 8.07 -12.13 9.73
N ASP A 90 7.65 -10.90 10.03
CA ASP A 90 6.42 -10.28 9.48
C ASP A 90 5.11 -11.03 9.77
N THR A 91 5.01 -11.66 10.94
CA THR A 91 3.82 -12.42 11.33
C THR A 91 2.63 -11.56 11.71
N MET A 92 1.45 -12.16 11.52
CA MET A 92 0.19 -11.59 11.99
C MET A 92 0.19 -11.53 13.51
N GLN A 93 0.09 -10.32 14.05
CA GLN A 93 -0.06 -10.08 15.47
C GLN A 93 -1.52 -9.86 15.83
N TYR A 94 -1.92 -10.36 16.99
CA TYR A 94 -3.28 -10.28 17.49
C TYR A 94 -3.26 -9.47 18.78
N SER A 95 -4.09 -8.44 18.87
CA SER A 95 -4.16 -7.54 20.01
C SER A 95 -5.60 -7.20 20.39
N SER A 96 -5.79 -6.74 21.62
CA SER A 96 -7.06 -6.21 22.10
C SER A 96 -6.84 -5.09 23.10
N GLU A 97 -7.65 -4.05 22.97
CA GLU A 97 -7.70 -2.92 23.91
C GLU A 97 -8.54 -3.24 25.16
N ASN A 98 -9.46 -4.21 25.07
CA ASN A 98 -10.35 -4.62 26.13
C ASN A 98 -10.23 -6.13 26.41
N ALA A 99 -10.88 -6.62 27.47
CA ALA A 99 -10.94 -8.06 27.71
C ALA A 99 -11.69 -8.79 26.59
N VAL A 100 -11.23 -9.98 26.21
CA VAL A 100 -11.84 -10.82 25.17
C VAL A 100 -12.09 -12.21 25.74
N LEU A 101 -13.26 -12.76 25.45
CA LEU A 101 -13.60 -14.15 25.74
C LEU A 101 -13.60 -14.95 24.45
N LEU A 102 -12.81 -16.02 24.43
CA LEU A 102 -12.64 -16.92 23.31
C LEU A 102 -13.04 -18.34 23.70
N ALA A 103 -13.61 -19.07 22.75
CA ALA A 103 -13.76 -20.52 22.79
C ALA A 103 -12.73 -21.13 21.85
N GLY A 104 -11.72 -21.80 22.41
CA GLY A 104 -10.62 -22.42 21.67
C GLY A 104 -10.92 -23.88 21.32
N TYR A 105 -10.59 -24.25 20.09
CA TYR A 105 -10.69 -25.61 19.56
C TYR A 105 -9.32 -26.04 19.06
N ASP A 106 -8.96 -27.32 19.24
CA ASP A 106 -7.86 -27.89 18.47
C ASP A 106 -8.20 -27.82 16.97
N THR A 107 -7.31 -27.24 16.16
CA THR A 107 -7.63 -26.98 14.75
C THR A 107 -7.76 -28.27 13.96
N LEU A 108 -6.97 -29.30 14.27
CA LEU A 108 -7.05 -30.56 13.55
C LEU A 108 -8.34 -31.30 13.90
N ASP A 109 -8.74 -31.28 15.17
CA ASP A 109 -10.01 -31.88 15.58
C ASP A 109 -11.21 -31.13 15.01
N LEU A 110 -11.15 -29.80 14.96
CA LEU A 110 -12.17 -28.98 14.31
C LEU A 110 -12.32 -29.35 12.83
N VAL A 111 -11.20 -29.42 12.10
CA VAL A 111 -11.19 -29.77 10.68
C VAL A 111 -11.69 -31.20 10.45
N ARG A 112 -11.25 -32.17 11.26
CA ARG A 112 -11.72 -33.56 11.17
C ARG A 112 -13.22 -33.67 11.40
N ALA A 113 -13.74 -32.98 12.42
CA ALA A 113 -15.17 -32.97 12.70
C ALA A 113 -15.96 -32.28 11.58
N ALA A 114 -15.46 -31.16 11.06
CA ALA A 114 -16.06 -30.45 9.94
C ALA A 114 -16.13 -31.31 8.67
N LEU A 115 -15.13 -32.16 8.43
CA LEU A 115 -15.07 -33.06 7.27
C LEU A 115 -15.66 -34.47 7.52
N SER A 116 -16.28 -34.69 8.69
CA SER A 116 -16.76 -36.03 9.09
C SER A 116 -17.95 -36.55 8.28
N ASN A 117 -18.76 -35.65 7.70
CA ASN A 117 -19.91 -35.97 6.89
C ASN A 117 -20.19 -34.87 5.86
N ASP A 118 -21.01 -35.18 4.86
CA ASP A 118 -21.30 -34.27 3.75
C ASP A 118 -21.93 -32.94 4.19
N ASP A 119 -22.74 -32.94 5.24
CA ASP A 119 -23.46 -31.74 5.66
C ASP A 119 -22.53 -30.72 6.32
N THR A 120 -21.72 -31.17 7.28
CA THR A 120 -20.70 -30.34 7.91
C THR A 120 -19.60 -29.94 6.92
N ALA A 121 -19.25 -30.84 5.99
CA ALA A 121 -18.25 -30.55 4.97
C ALA A 121 -18.73 -29.44 4.02
N ARG A 122 -20.00 -29.48 3.60
CA ARG A 122 -20.61 -28.39 2.81
C ARG A 122 -20.59 -27.06 3.56
N LEU A 123 -20.91 -27.05 4.87
CA LEU A 123 -20.87 -25.83 5.69
C LEU A 123 -19.45 -25.29 5.81
N TRP A 124 -18.46 -26.16 6.05
CA TRP A 124 -17.05 -25.80 6.10
C TRP A 124 -16.54 -25.21 4.79
N THR A 125 -16.82 -25.85 3.66
CA THR A 125 -16.43 -25.32 2.35
C THR A 125 -17.07 -23.96 2.08
N ARG A 126 -18.37 -23.78 2.36
CA ARG A 126 -19.05 -22.49 2.19
C ARG A 126 -18.48 -21.41 3.11
N LEU A 127 -18.09 -21.77 4.33
CA LEU A 127 -17.43 -20.87 5.27
C LEU A 127 -16.10 -20.37 4.70
N LEU A 128 -15.24 -21.28 4.24
CA LEU A 128 -13.94 -20.96 3.64
C LEU A 128 -14.07 -20.11 2.37
N MET A 129 -15.01 -20.44 1.48
CA MET A 129 -15.27 -19.63 0.28
C MET A 129 -15.75 -18.22 0.64
N THR A 130 -16.61 -18.10 1.66
CA THR A 130 -17.08 -16.80 2.14
C THR A 130 -15.91 -15.99 2.72
N GLN A 131 -15.06 -16.63 3.53
CA GLN A 131 -13.86 -16.00 4.08
C GLN A 131 -12.90 -15.55 2.98
N GLN A 132 -12.65 -16.38 1.96
CA GLN A 132 -11.83 -16.01 0.80
C GLN A 132 -12.41 -14.80 0.07
N GLY A 133 -13.73 -14.77 -0.14
CA GLY A 133 -14.41 -13.63 -0.78
C GLY A 133 -14.32 -12.32 0.02
N ILE A 134 -14.27 -12.41 1.34
CA ILE A 134 -14.00 -11.27 2.23
C ILE A 134 -12.54 -10.82 2.08
N MET A 135 -11.57 -11.74 2.18
CA MET A 135 -10.15 -11.43 2.08
C MET A 135 -9.80 -10.78 0.74
N LEU A 136 -10.36 -11.29 -0.37
CA LEU A 136 -10.13 -10.71 -1.70
C LEU A 136 -10.66 -9.28 -1.83
N ARG A 137 -11.79 -8.96 -1.17
CA ARG A 137 -12.34 -7.59 -1.15
C ARG A 137 -11.52 -6.66 -0.27
N LEU A 138 -11.01 -7.16 0.86
CA LEU A 138 -10.07 -6.41 1.70
C LEU A 138 -8.79 -6.13 0.93
N LEU A 139 -8.23 -7.11 0.22
CA LEU A 139 -7.06 -6.92 -0.62
C LEU A 139 -7.35 -5.89 -1.72
N ALA A 140 -8.46 -6.01 -2.45
CA ALA A 140 -8.84 -5.06 -3.49
C ALA A 140 -9.04 -3.63 -2.97
N ALA A 141 -9.53 -3.47 -1.73
CA ALA A 141 -9.68 -2.16 -1.10
C ALA A 141 -8.36 -1.56 -0.59
N GLN A 142 -7.30 -2.36 -0.48
CA GLN A 142 -5.99 -1.94 0.06
C GLN A 142 -4.88 -1.94 -0.99
N ALA A 143 -5.08 -2.65 -2.11
CA ALA A 143 -4.20 -2.60 -3.26
C ALA A 143 -4.38 -1.23 -3.91
N ASP A 144 -3.30 -0.45 -3.93
CA ASP A 144 -3.23 0.69 -4.84
C ASP A 144 -3.45 0.15 -6.27
N GLU A 145 -4.22 0.87 -7.10
CA GLU A 145 -4.17 0.60 -8.54
C GLU A 145 -2.69 0.63 -8.93
N GLU A 146 -2.16 -0.51 -9.36
CA GLU A 146 -0.88 -0.56 -10.08
C GLU A 146 -1.11 0.30 -11.32
N THR A 147 -0.87 1.59 -11.17
CA THR A 147 -0.78 2.50 -12.27
C THR A 147 0.50 2.07 -12.94
N GLN A 148 0.41 1.12 -13.88
CA GLN A 148 1.48 0.87 -14.82
C GLN A 148 1.77 2.22 -15.45
N THR A 149 2.78 2.89 -14.92
CA THR A 149 3.32 4.09 -15.51
C THR A 149 3.83 3.60 -16.84
N THR A 150 3.09 3.91 -17.91
CA THR A 150 3.62 3.81 -19.25
C THR A 150 4.20 5.19 -19.52
N PRO A 151 5.47 5.46 -19.14
CA PRO A 151 6.11 6.71 -19.46
C PRO A 151 5.99 6.95 -20.97
N GLY A 152 5.39 8.08 -21.35
CA GLY A 152 5.32 8.44 -22.76
C GLY A 152 6.70 8.85 -23.22
N PHE A 153 7.32 8.08 -24.12
CA PHE A 153 8.54 8.52 -24.79
C PHE A 153 8.18 9.64 -25.78
N ALA A 154 8.93 10.74 -25.72
CA ALA A 154 8.84 11.83 -26.68
C ALA A 154 10.24 12.15 -27.22
N TYR A 155 10.30 12.48 -28.50
CA TYR A 155 11.54 12.81 -29.19
C TYR A 155 11.49 14.26 -29.65
N TYR A 156 12.60 14.97 -29.45
CA TYR A 156 12.75 16.37 -29.83
C TYR A 156 14.00 16.53 -30.69
N MET A 157 13.90 17.33 -31.74
CA MET A 157 15.02 17.69 -32.61
C MET A 157 15.74 18.92 -32.07
N PRO A 158 17.00 19.17 -32.46
CA PRO A 158 17.72 20.39 -32.09
C PRO A 158 16.89 21.65 -32.40
N GLY A 159 16.73 22.51 -31.40
CA GLY A 159 15.94 23.74 -31.48
C GLY A 159 14.50 23.61 -30.97
N ASP A 160 13.96 22.40 -30.81
CA ASP A 160 12.60 22.21 -30.32
C ASP A 160 12.44 22.60 -28.85
N ILE A 161 11.28 23.14 -28.50
CA ILE A 161 10.94 23.54 -27.12
C ILE A 161 10.30 22.35 -26.39
N ILE A 162 10.95 21.87 -25.35
CA ILE A 162 10.47 20.78 -24.48
C ILE A 162 9.55 21.34 -23.39
N ILE A 163 9.94 22.46 -22.80
CA ILE A 163 9.19 23.21 -21.78
C ILE A 163 9.24 24.68 -22.14
N ARG A 164 8.13 25.41 -21.98
CA ARG A 164 8.08 26.86 -22.18
C ARG A 164 7.85 27.57 -20.84
N GLN A 165 8.60 28.62 -20.58
CA GLN A 165 8.44 29.48 -19.39
C GLN A 165 7.02 30.05 -19.33
N GLY A 166 6.44 30.12 -18.13
CA GLY A 166 5.10 30.63 -17.89
C GLY A 166 3.96 29.62 -18.10
N ASP A 167 4.21 28.49 -18.77
CA ASP A 167 3.18 27.47 -18.99
C ASP A 167 2.76 26.78 -17.66
N PRO A 168 1.54 26.23 -17.60
CA PRO A 168 1.16 25.33 -16.52
C PRO A 168 2.00 24.03 -16.53
N ALA A 169 2.20 23.45 -15.35
CA ALA A 169 3.03 22.27 -15.16
C ALA A 169 2.19 21.00 -14.96
N ASP A 170 1.82 20.34 -16.05
CA ASP A 170 1.06 19.08 -16.01
C ASP A 170 1.93 17.81 -16.12
N TYR A 171 3.21 17.99 -16.44
CA TYR A 171 4.16 16.88 -16.64
C TYR A 171 5.53 17.16 -16.03
N VAL A 172 6.23 16.10 -15.65
CA VAL A 172 7.67 16.09 -15.39
C VAL A 172 8.34 15.30 -16.50
N PHE A 173 9.56 15.69 -16.87
CA PHE A 173 10.32 14.98 -17.89
C PHE A 173 11.65 14.50 -17.31
N SER A 174 12.12 13.35 -17.77
CA SER A 174 13.49 12.89 -17.56
C SER A 174 14.16 12.77 -18.92
N LEU A 175 15.35 13.38 -19.06
CA LEU A 175 16.13 13.32 -20.28
C LEU A 175 16.88 11.98 -20.33
N PHE A 176 16.55 11.14 -21.30
CA PHE A 176 17.14 9.81 -21.45
C PHE A 176 18.37 9.82 -22.34
N GLU A 177 18.35 10.63 -23.40
CA GLU A 177 19.44 10.77 -24.37
C GLU A 177 19.48 12.22 -24.88
N GLY A 178 20.68 12.77 -25.09
CA GLY A 178 20.92 14.10 -25.63
C GLY A 178 21.15 15.19 -24.57
N SER A 179 21.10 16.46 -24.98
CA SER A 179 21.24 17.62 -24.08
C SER A 179 20.33 18.78 -24.49
N ALA A 180 19.98 19.64 -23.53
CA ALA A 180 19.06 20.76 -23.73
C ALA A 180 19.50 22.01 -22.97
N ASP A 181 19.32 23.19 -23.57
CA ASP A 181 19.57 24.47 -22.92
C ASP A 181 18.38 24.87 -22.01
N VAL A 182 18.67 25.40 -20.83
CA VAL A 182 17.71 26.06 -19.95
C VAL A 182 17.82 27.57 -20.14
N MET A 183 16.71 28.21 -20.46
CA MET A 183 16.63 29.64 -20.77
C MET A 183 15.61 30.35 -19.88
N VAL A 184 15.94 31.53 -19.39
CA VAL A 184 15.02 32.45 -18.70
C VAL A 184 15.03 33.76 -19.46
N ASP A 185 13.86 34.22 -19.90
CA ASP A 185 13.71 35.45 -20.69
C ASP A 185 14.68 35.49 -21.89
N ASP A 186 14.75 34.37 -22.62
CA ASP A 186 15.63 34.10 -23.77
C ASP A 186 17.15 34.11 -23.50
N VAL A 187 17.58 34.20 -22.23
CA VAL A 187 18.97 34.08 -21.83
C VAL A 187 19.27 32.65 -21.37
N VAL A 188 20.30 32.01 -21.92
CA VAL A 188 20.75 30.68 -21.48
C VAL A 188 21.36 30.78 -20.08
N VAL A 189 20.75 30.08 -19.12
CA VAL A 189 21.16 30.06 -17.70
C VAL A 189 21.71 28.71 -17.25
N GLY A 190 21.60 27.68 -18.09
CA GLY A 190 22.08 26.35 -17.78
C GLY A 190 21.88 25.35 -18.91
N GLU A 191 22.27 24.11 -18.65
CA GLU A 191 22.12 22.97 -19.56
C GLU A 191 21.57 21.79 -18.76
N VAL A 192 20.77 20.94 -19.43
CA VAL A 192 20.23 19.68 -18.93
C VAL A 192 20.91 18.53 -19.66
N ASN A 193 21.38 17.54 -18.91
CA ASN A 193 22.08 16.36 -19.43
C ASN A 193 21.30 15.07 -19.21
N GLU A 194 21.77 13.99 -19.84
CA GLU A 194 21.21 12.65 -19.69
C GLU A 194 21.10 12.23 -18.22
N GLY A 195 19.96 11.64 -17.86
CA GLY A 195 19.61 11.24 -16.50
C GLY A 195 18.93 12.33 -15.68
N GLU A 196 19.04 13.60 -16.06
CA GLU A 196 18.48 14.71 -15.28
C GLU A 196 16.95 14.83 -15.44
N VAL A 197 16.31 15.27 -14.36
CA VAL A 197 14.86 15.50 -14.29
C VAL A 197 14.57 16.99 -14.46
N LEU A 198 13.75 17.34 -15.44
CA LEU A 198 13.36 18.72 -15.75
C LEU A 198 11.87 18.96 -15.51
N GLY A 199 11.54 20.18 -15.07
CA GLY A 199 10.17 20.60 -14.81
C GLY A 199 9.56 20.08 -13.49
N ALA A 200 10.31 19.35 -12.66
CA ALA A 200 9.84 18.88 -11.36
C ALA A 200 9.46 20.05 -10.41
N LEU A 201 10.23 21.14 -10.43
CA LEU A 201 10.02 22.29 -9.54
C LEU A 201 8.58 22.84 -9.63
N ALA A 202 8.13 23.14 -10.86
CA ALA A 202 6.80 23.72 -11.10
C ALA A 202 5.65 22.79 -10.65
N VAL A 203 5.84 21.47 -10.78
CA VAL A 203 4.86 20.48 -10.30
C VAL A 203 4.82 20.42 -8.76
N LEU A 204 5.98 20.53 -8.12
CA LEU A 204 6.12 20.47 -6.65
C LEU A 204 5.67 21.76 -5.96
N THR A 205 5.93 22.92 -6.56
CA THR A 205 5.60 24.23 -5.97
C THR A 205 4.23 24.77 -6.38
N HIS A 206 3.53 24.09 -7.29
CA HIS A 206 2.30 24.59 -7.91
C HIS A 206 2.44 25.96 -8.58
N ALA A 207 3.66 26.27 -9.05
CA ALA A 207 3.96 27.49 -9.79
C ALA A 207 3.98 27.23 -11.31
N PRO A 208 3.85 28.28 -12.15
CA PRO A 208 4.15 28.19 -13.57
C PRO A 208 5.60 27.76 -13.84
N ARG A 209 5.89 27.32 -15.07
CA ARG A 209 7.27 26.99 -15.49
C ARG A 209 8.20 28.19 -15.29
N SER A 210 9.29 27.98 -14.56
CA SER A 210 10.28 29.03 -14.25
C SER A 210 11.24 29.33 -15.41
N ALA A 211 11.36 28.44 -16.39
CA ALA A 211 12.30 28.54 -17.49
C ALA A 211 11.78 27.79 -18.72
N THR A 212 12.27 28.20 -19.90
CA THR A 212 12.12 27.47 -21.16
C THR A 212 13.26 26.45 -21.27
N VAL A 213 12.96 25.23 -21.70
CA VAL A 213 13.96 24.20 -22.00
C VAL A 213 13.91 23.89 -23.48
N ARG A 214 15.04 24.07 -24.17
CA ARG A 214 15.17 23.88 -25.62
C ARG A 214 16.18 22.79 -25.91
N ALA A 215 15.81 21.82 -26.74
CA ALA A 215 16.71 20.76 -27.17
C ALA A 215 17.94 21.34 -27.89
N LYS A 216 19.13 21.01 -27.42
CA LYS A 216 20.41 21.43 -28.03
C LYS A 216 20.88 20.37 -29.03
N THR A 217 20.66 19.10 -28.71
CA THR A 217 20.85 17.96 -29.61
C THR A 217 19.53 17.23 -29.84
N ARG A 218 19.54 16.09 -30.52
CA ARG A 218 18.37 15.22 -30.59
C ARG A 218 18.14 14.63 -29.19
N CYS A 219 16.96 14.87 -28.62
CA CYS A 219 16.63 14.42 -27.28
C CYS A 219 15.59 13.29 -27.30
N SER A 220 15.80 12.29 -26.46
CA SER A 220 14.78 11.31 -26.06
C SER A 220 14.39 11.62 -24.62
N VAL A 221 13.11 11.85 -24.35
CA VAL A 221 12.63 12.14 -23.00
C VAL A 221 11.51 11.20 -22.60
N VAL A 222 11.48 10.88 -21.32
CA VAL A 222 10.36 10.24 -20.65
C VAL A 222 9.44 11.32 -20.10
N LYS A 223 8.18 11.33 -20.52
CA LYS A 223 7.13 12.26 -20.06
C LYS A 223 6.23 11.58 -19.02
N VAL A 224 6.17 12.16 -17.83
CA VAL A 224 5.41 11.63 -16.68
C VAL A 224 4.33 12.64 -16.25
N PRO A 225 3.03 12.27 -16.24
CA PRO A 225 1.97 13.13 -15.70
C PRO A 225 2.20 13.52 -14.23
N LYS A 226 1.80 14.73 -13.83
CA LYS A 226 2.02 15.24 -12.47
C LYS A 226 1.50 14.32 -11.36
N ASP A 227 0.35 13.68 -11.56
CA ASP A 227 -0.27 12.81 -10.54
C ASP A 227 0.50 11.49 -10.41
N GLN A 228 1.00 10.96 -11.53
CA GLN A 228 1.90 9.79 -11.53
C GLN A 228 3.25 10.13 -10.91
N PHE A 229 3.81 11.31 -11.18
CA PHE A 229 5.05 11.76 -10.55
C PHE A 229 4.92 11.86 -9.02
N LYS A 230 3.82 12.42 -8.52
CA LYS A 230 3.52 12.44 -7.07
C LYS A 230 3.39 11.04 -6.48
N HIS A 231 2.79 10.10 -7.21
CA HIS A 231 2.72 8.71 -6.80
C HIS A 231 4.11 8.06 -6.74
N LEU A 232 4.93 8.23 -7.79
CA LEU A 232 6.31 7.70 -7.85
C LEU A 232 7.19 8.23 -6.72
N ILE A 233 7.04 9.50 -6.33
CA ILE A 233 7.69 10.05 -5.13
C ILE A 233 7.31 9.22 -3.89
N ARG A 234 6.03 8.93 -3.70
CA ARG A 234 5.57 8.18 -2.50
C ARG A 234 6.03 6.73 -2.48
N THR A 235 6.10 6.09 -3.64
CA THR A 235 6.36 4.64 -3.72
C THR A 235 7.80 4.28 -4.04
N ASN A 236 8.64 5.24 -4.49
CA ASN A 236 10.01 4.98 -4.90
C ASN A 236 11.03 5.93 -4.21
N PRO A 237 11.52 5.57 -3.00
CA PRO A 237 12.46 6.38 -2.24
C PRO A 237 13.79 6.68 -2.95
N THR A 238 14.27 5.81 -3.84
CA THR A 238 15.54 6.02 -4.55
C THR A 238 15.42 7.11 -5.61
N MET A 239 14.26 7.26 -6.24
CA MET A 239 13.98 8.37 -7.18
C MET A 239 14.05 9.73 -6.47
N ILE A 240 13.44 9.85 -5.28
CA ILE A 240 13.52 11.07 -4.47
C ILE A 240 14.98 11.40 -4.15
N HIS A 241 15.75 10.38 -3.74
CA HIS A 241 17.16 10.59 -3.39
C HIS A 241 17.96 11.17 -4.56
N GLY A 242 17.73 10.68 -5.79
CA GLY A 242 18.31 11.25 -7.01
C GLY A 242 17.94 12.72 -7.20
N LEU A 243 16.64 13.03 -7.17
CA LEU A 243 16.13 14.41 -7.33
C LEU A 243 16.73 15.38 -6.29
N LEU A 244 16.79 14.96 -5.02
CA LEU A 244 17.37 15.78 -3.94
C LEU A 244 18.87 16.01 -4.16
N THR A 245 19.58 15.01 -4.68
CA THR A 245 21.01 15.13 -5.00
C THR A 245 21.23 16.13 -6.14
N ASP A 246 20.41 16.07 -7.19
CA ASP A 246 20.48 17.00 -8.33
C ASP A 246 20.19 18.44 -7.90
N MET A 247 19.15 18.66 -7.10
CA MET A 247 18.84 19.98 -6.53
C MET A 247 19.99 20.51 -5.67
N ALA A 248 20.58 19.67 -4.83
CA ALA A 248 21.72 20.07 -4.00
C ALA A 248 22.95 20.44 -4.83
N ASN A 249 23.23 19.70 -5.91
CA ASN A 249 24.32 20.00 -6.84
C ASN A 249 24.07 21.32 -7.58
N GLN A 250 22.83 21.60 -7.97
CA GLN A 250 22.47 22.86 -8.64
C GLN A 250 22.63 24.07 -7.71
N ILE A 251 22.23 23.96 -6.44
CA ILE A 251 22.45 25.01 -5.44
C ILE A 251 23.95 25.29 -5.27
N LYS A 252 24.79 24.25 -5.17
CA LYS A 252 26.25 24.41 -5.10
C LYS A 252 26.80 25.16 -6.30
N LYS A 253 26.40 24.76 -7.51
CA LYS A 253 26.83 25.39 -8.77
C LYS A 253 26.45 26.87 -8.82
N LEU A 254 25.21 27.21 -8.46
CA LEU A 254 24.74 28.59 -8.40
C LEU A 254 25.51 29.42 -7.37
N ASN A 255 25.79 28.87 -6.18
CA ASN A 255 26.58 29.55 -5.16
C ASN A 255 28.00 29.86 -5.65
N THR A 256 28.66 28.93 -6.35
CA THR A 256 29.98 29.17 -6.93
C THR A 256 29.96 30.32 -7.94
N GLN A 257 28.97 30.35 -8.84
CA GLN A 257 28.82 31.43 -9.83
C GLN A 257 28.57 32.80 -9.17
N ILE A 258 27.78 32.86 -8.10
CA ILE A 258 27.55 34.10 -7.35
C ILE A 258 28.86 34.62 -6.74
N VAL A 259 29.68 33.73 -6.17
CA VAL A 259 30.99 34.11 -5.60
C VAL A 259 31.92 34.64 -6.69
N GLU A 260 31.96 34.00 -7.85
CA GLU A 260 32.78 34.45 -9.00
C GLU A 260 32.32 35.81 -9.56
N LEU A 261 31.02 36.12 -9.49
CA LEU A 261 30.47 37.42 -9.92
C LEU A 261 30.62 38.52 -8.86
N SER A 262 30.86 38.16 -7.60
CA SER A 262 30.95 39.09 -6.47
C SER A 262 32.40 39.45 -6.09
N GLY A 263 33.39 38.81 -6.72
CA GLY A 263 34.83 39.07 -6.54
C GLY A 263 35.43 39.78 -7.74
#